data_AF-A0AAD0T2F8-F1
#
_entry.id   AF-A0AAD0T2F8-F1
#
_cell.length_a   1.000
_cell.length_b   1.000
_cell.length_c   1.000
_cell.angle_alpha   90.00
_cell.angle_beta   90.00
_cell.angle_gamma   90.00
#
_symmetry.space_group_name_H-M   'P 1'
#
loop_
_entity.id
_entity.type
_entity.pdbx_description
1 polymer ?
#
loop_
_entity_poly.entity_id
_entity_poly.type
_entity_poly.pdbx_seq_one_letter_code
_entity_poly.pdbx_strand_id
1 'polypeptide(L)'
;MSLTTALANDNGEAQYLQVISSKNPLFKSAMQVEGVREMYSECYQIDAQNGKLEDGDNKLSNCLWDRIKADEGIKEKVMKLVNEQSGEEGTGRYRTTMETTKKQSAGLKGLKEFFQKRLEEALYGEYQSDKGRFEKIADQRTFFELYKTQLGKNIIASMTSYCIETGPYATEIDETKIPAYPLIHFSDEKASGDKNKNIASLNKQDIEKGAYSNWERCIQNLPVICAIGSSANKDEVTYKKYDVSTKKEIEKSSKKYSDILGSCEDRMKKGKDPTADETETCEKIVDNSNMRACQVVQYIELAKQSLLKTDDIVAKLDKKSGMAGIQNVEFYDSTKNQDESINALTTISSGEALEALSEGHKQDVAKMEECYKDGAIVDAEACSQYLATDKEEQYALLGELKVQQEATLEKLKNSENDPEEIAKILIEEGYTETQAQELATIQGVKEQVESRYQAKKDAILASLREEIEAHTTTGDEFDANNAQDVEKIAKIAKDIESRPENFSKLVHYNNIISSFLEVSSTGEDGEEVKNRNTASLSAEMKNSFLSEENKQKYEEMNVNLATLGYSEDQLGERFAQAGIDYSEAPNDDTTVELEDINKLIFSLFDGAENIQEK
;
A
#
# COMPACT_ATOMS: atom_id res chain seq x y z
N MET A 1 -7.10 28.39 -47.51
CA MET A 1 -7.30 27.23 -46.61
C MET A 1 -5.95 26.54 -46.45
N SER A 2 -4.99 27.23 -45.83
CA SER A 2 -3.56 26.89 -45.87
C SER A 2 -2.93 27.20 -44.52
N LEU A 3 -2.07 26.29 -44.07
CA LEU A 3 -0.92 26.51 -43.18
C LEU A 3 -1.14 26.92 -41.72
N THR A 4 -2.34 27.29 -41.28
CA THR A 4 -2.56 27.70 -39.87
C THR A 4 -2.89 26.58 -38.90
N THR A 5 -3.28 25.38 -39.35
CA THR A 5 -3.58 24.24 -38.46
C THR A 5 -2.36 23.38 -38.09
N ALA A 6 -1.27 23.44 -38.86
CA ALA A 6 -0.06 22.65 -38.57
C ALA A 6 0.82 23.29 -37.46
N LEU A 7 0.82 24.62 -37.36
CA LEU A 7 1.68 25.36 -36.41
C LEU A 7 1.13 25.43 -34.98
N ALA A 8 -0.12 25.03 -34.75
CA ALA A 8 -0.70 24.98 -33.40
C ALA A 8 -0.33 23.66 -32.66
N ASN A 9 -0.17 22.55 -33.39
CA ASN A 9 0.15 21.23 -32.80
C ASN A 9 1.64 21.04 -32.49
N ASP A 10 2.55 21.63 -33.28
CA ASP A 10 4.01 21.50 -33.07
C ASP A 10 4.47 22.09 -31.72
N ASN A 11 3.78 23.13 -31.21
CA ASN A 11 4.10 23.73 -29.92
C ASN A 11 3.60 22.88 -28.73
N GLY A 12 2.45 22.20 -28.89
CA GLY A 12 1.89 21.30 -27.87
C GLY A 12 2.76 20.07 -27.68
N GLU A 13 3.13 19.39 -28.77
CA GLU A 13 4.02 18.22 -28.74
C GLU A 13 5.41 18.56 -28.18
N ALA A 14 5.99 19.70 -28.59
CA ALA A 14 7.31 20.12 -28.13
C ALA A 14 7.32 20.53 -26.65
N GLN A 15 6.30 21.26 -26.18
CA GLN A 15 6.12 21.56 -24.75
C GLN A 15 5.91 20.28 -23.95
N TYR A 16 5.10 19.36 -24.45
CA TYR A 16 4.82 18.07 -23.82
C TYR A 16 6.10 17.23 -23.70
N LEU A 17 6.86 17.04 -24.79
CA LEU A 17 8.18 16.39 -24.79
C LEU A 17 9.16 17.07 -23.82
N GLN A 18 9.17 18.40 -23.74
CA GLN A 18 10.06 19.15 -22.87
C GLN A 18 9.71 18.97 -21.39
N VAL A 19 8.43 19.00 -21.02
CA VAL A 19 7.95 18.78 -19.66
C VAL A 19 8.28 17.35 -19.21
N ILE A 20 7.93 16.34 -20.02
CA ILE A 20 8.20 14.93 -19.71
C ILE A 20 9.71 14.69 -19.58
N SER A 21 10.51 15.21 -20.51
CA SER A 21 11.98 15.06 -20.47
C SER A 21 12.64 15.81 -19.30
N SER A 22 12.00 16.83 -18.73
CA SER A 22 12.56 17.61 -17.64
C SER A 22 12.40 16.96 -16.27
N LYS A 23 11.28 16.24 -16.08
CA LYS A 23 10.97 15.51 -14.85
C LYS A 23 11.41 14.05 -14.90
N ASN A 24 11.73 13.54 -16.08
CA ASN A 24 12.13 12.15 -16.24
C ASN A 24 13.43 11.93 -17.06
N PRO A 25 14.55 11.59 -16.38
CA PRO A 25 15.81 11.27 -17.02
C PRO A 25 15.78 10.04 -17.94
N LEU A 26 14.96 9.03 -17.63
CA LEU A 26 14.88 7.78 -18.38
C LEU A 26 14.09 7.93 -19.67
N PHE A 27 12.91 8.56 -19.62
CA PHE A 27 12.18 8.93 -20.83
C PHE A 27 13.00 9.86 -21.73
N LYS A 28 13.66 10.87 -21.13
CA LYS A 28 14.59 11.75 -21.85
C LYS A 28 15.71 10.97 -22.55
N SER A 29 16.23 9.92 -21.91
CA SER A 29 17.28 9.07 -22.47
C SER A 29 16.74 8.16 -23.57
N ALA A 30 15.55 7.57 -23.38
CA ALA A 30 14.87 6.76 -24.39
C ALA A 30 14.53 7.59 -25.65
N MET A 31 14.08 8.83 -25.49
CA MET A 31 13.80 9.76 -26.60
C MET A 31 15.07 10.21 -27.36
N GLN A 32 16.26 9.96 -26.81
CA GLN A 32 17.53 10.17 -27.52
C GLN A 32 17.95 8.97 -28.38
N VAL A 33 17.27 7.82 -28.24
CA VAL A 33 17.45 6.70 -29.16
C VAL A 33 16.89 7.09 -30.51
N GLU A 34 17.74 7.02 -31.54
CA GLU A 34 17.37 7.31 -32.92
C GLU A 34 16.13 6.50 -33.35
N GLY A 35 15.11 7.19 -33.86
CA GLY A 35 13.81 6.61 -34.25
C GLY A 35 12.72 6.63 -33.18
N VAL A 36 13.05 6.63 -31.89
CA VAL A 36 12.04 6.60 -30.80
C VAL A 36 11.21 7.88 -30.74
N ARG A 37 11.85 9.04 -30.96
CA ARG A 37 11.14 10.33 -30.99
C ARG A 37 10.13 10.40 -32.14
N GLU A 38 10.47 9.85 -33.30
CA GLU A 38 9.57 9.81 -34.47
C GLU A 38 8.38 8.87 -34.20
N MET A 39 8.62 7.71 -33.59
CA MET A 39 7.55 6.80 -33.16
C MET A 39 6.59 7.47 -32.17
N TYR A 40 7.14 8.24 -31.23
CA TYR A 40 6.35 9.01 -30.28
C TYR A 40 5.50 10.08 -30.97
N SER A 41 6.10 10.88 -31.85
CA SER A 41 5.40 11.91 -32.62
C SER A 41 4.24 11.31 -33.43
N GLU A 42 4.45 10.17 -34.06
CA GLU A 42 3.41 9.47 -34.81
C GLU A 42 2.27 8.96 -33.90
N CYS A 43 2.60 8.36 -32.75
CA CYS A 43 1.58 7.93 -31.81
C CYS A 43 0.80 9.11 -31.20
N TYR A 44 1.48 10.22 -30.90
CA TYR A 44 0.85 11.45 -30.41
C TYR A 44 -0.11 12.04 -31.44
N GLN A 45 0.29 12.08 -32.72
CA GLN A 45 -0.59 12.56 -33.79
C GLN A 45 -1.81 11.67 -34.03
N ILE A 46 -1.67 10.35 -33.89
CA ILE A 46 -2.81 9.41 -33.98
C ILE A 46 -3.82 9.69 -32.86
N ASP A 47 -3.34 9.92 -31.63
CA ASP A 47 -4.21 10.21 -30.48
C ASP A 47 -4.88 11.58 -30.63
N ALA A 48 -4.12 12.61 -31.00
CA ALA A 48 -4.60 13.97 -31.21
C ALA A 48 -5.64 14.08 -32.35
N GLN A 49 -5.54 13.26 -33.40
CA GLN A 49 -6.49 13.28 -34.53
C GLN A 49 -7.85 12.65 -34.21
N ASN A 50 -7.94 11.79 -33.19
CA ASN A 50 -9.19 11.13 -32.81
C ASN A 50 -10.13 12.03 -31.98
N GLY A 51 -9.76 13.30 -31.76
CA GLY A 51 -10.61 14.30 -31.09
C GLY A 51 -10.89 13.99 -29.63
N LYS A 52 -10.14 13.04 -29.06
CA LYS A 52 -10.25 12.54 -27.70
C LYS A 52 -8.83 12.19 -27.24
N LEU A 53 -8.23 13.10 -26.48
CA LEU A 53 -7.50 12.68 -25.28
C LEU A 53 -8.51 12.37 -24.14
N GLU A 54 -9.77 12.11 -24.50
CA GLU A 54 -10.78 11.56 -23.61
C GLU A 54 -10.60 10.03 -23.54
N ASP A 55 -10.63 9.55 -22.30
CA ASP A 55 -10.71 8.14 -21.91
C ASP A 55 -9.44 7.32 -22.12
N GLY A 56 -8.59 7.34 -21.10
CA GLY A 56 -8.60 6.21 -20.16
C GLY A 56 -8.09 4.87 -20.69
N ASP A 57 -7.51 4.80 -21.87
CA ASP A 57 -6.76 3.64 -22.33
C ASP A 57 -5.34 4.08 -22.65
N ASN A 58 -4.36 3.28 -22.25
CA ASN A 58 -2.92 3.46 -22.48
C ASN A 58 -2.52 3.56 -23.98
N LYS A 59 -3.28 4.18 -24.88
CA LYS A 59 -3.16 4.13 -26.34
C LYS A 59 -1.85 4.73 -26.83
N LEU A 60 -1.44 5.90 -26.33
CA LEU A 60 -0.15 6.51 -26.66
C LEU A 60 1.02 5.61 -26.24
N SER A 61 1.00 5.11 -25.00
CA SER A 61 2.08 4.27 -24.45
C SER A 61 2.10 2.87 -25.05
N ASN A 62 0.93 2.27 -25.30
CA ASN A 62 0.78 1.01 -26.03
C ASN A 62 1.29 1.18 -27.45
N CYS A 63 0.88 2.23 -28.16
CA CYS A 63 1.34 2.53 -29.50
C CYS A 63 2.86 2.70 -29.54
N LEU A 64 3.43 3.46 -28.60
CA LEU A 64 4.87 3.66 -28.52
C LEU A 64 5.59 2.34 -28.26
N TRP A 65 5.13 1.57 -27.28
CA TRP A 65 5.75 0.29 -26.94
C TRP A 65 5.62 -0.77 -28.04
N ASP A 66 4.45 -0.89 -28.67
CA ASP A 66 4.21 -1.81 -29.78
C ASP A 66 5.12 -1.49 -30.97
N ARG A 67 5.38 -0.20 -31.24
CA ARG A 67 6.32 0.25 -32.26
C ARG A 67 7.78 0.00 -31.89
N ILE A 68 8.16 0.27 -30.64
CA ILE A 68 9.50 -0.07 -30.13
C ILE A 68 9.72 -1.58 -30.26
N LYS A 69 8.75 -2.40 -29.85
CA LYS A 69 8.82 -3.86 -29.92
C LYS A 69 8.90 -4.39 -31.35
N ALA A 70 8.27 -3.70 -32.31
CA ALA A 70 8.32 -4.06 -33.72
C ALA A 70 9.70 -3.82 -34.37
N ASP A 71 10.56 -2.98 -33.76
CA ASP A 71 11.92 -2.71 -34.20
C ASP A 71 12.95 -3.26 -33.19
N GLU A 72 13.47 -4.47 -33.46
CA GLU A 72 14.43 -5.15 -32.58
C GLU A 72 15.70 -4.30 -32.29
N GLY A 73 16.15 -3.46 -33.23
CA GLY A 73 17.34 -2.63 -33.04
C GLY A 73 17.09 -1.44 -32.11
N ILE A 74 15.90 -0.85 -32.16
CA ILE A 74 15.47 0.21 -31.23
C ILE A 74 15.14 -0.40 -29.87
N LYS A 75 14.42 -1.52 -29.85
CA LYS A 75 14.10 -2.29 -28.65
C LYS A 75 15.33 -2.62 -27.83
N GLU A 76 16.38 -3.21 -28.42
CA GLU A 76 17.63 -3.53 -27.71
C GLU A 76 18.28 -2.29 -27.07
N LYS A 77 18.28 -1.15 -27.77
CA LYS A 77 18.83 0.11 -27.26
C LYS A 77 18.02 0.68 -26.09
N VAL A 78 16.69 0.67 -26.21
CA VAL A 78 15.78 1.11 -25.14
C VAL A 78 15.92 0.20 -23.92
N MET A 79 15.94 -1.12 -24.13
CA MET A 79 16.14 -2.11 -23.07
C MET A 79 17.48 -1.91 -22.35
N LYS A 80 18.56 -1.64 -23.08
CA LYS A 80 19.87 -1.36 -22.49
C LYS A 80 19.86 -0.09 -21.62
N LEU A 81 19.21 0.99 -22.07
CA LEU A 81 19.05 2.20 -21.28
C LEU A 81 18.25 1.95 -19.99
N VAL A 82 17.16 1.20 -20.09
CA VAL A 82 16.38 0.78 -18.92
C VAL A 82 17.25 -0.03 -17.96
N ASN A 83 18.18 -0.86 -18.43
CA ASN A 83 19.10 -1.63 -17.58
C ASN A 83 20.11 -0.77 -16.85
N GLU A 84 20.74 0.15 -17.59
CA GLU A 84 21.80 1.01 -17.07
C GLU A 84 21.24 1.98 -16.02
N GLN A 85 19.97 2.36 -16.14
CA GLN A 85 19.31 3.26 -15.20
C GLN A 85 18.44 2.52 -14.17
N SER A 86 18.12 1.23 -14.37
CA SER A 86 17.42 0.42 -13.37
C SER A 86 18.28 0.26 -12.11
N GLY A 87 17.85 0.90 -11.01
CA GLY A 87 18.56 0.88 -9.72
C GLY A 87 19.15 2.21 -9.27
N GLU A 88 19.11 3.26 -10.10
CA GLU A 88 19.39 4.64 -9.65
C GLU A 88 18.15 5.28 -8.99
N GLU A 89 18.37 6.21 -8.06
CA GLU A 89 17.29 6.97 -7.38
C GLU A 89 16.35 7.60 -8.43
N GLY A 90 15.04 7.36 -8.29
CA GLY A 90 14.02 7.97 -9.15
C GLY A 90 13.54 7.13 -10.34
N THR A 91 13.87 5.84 -10.42
CA THR A 91 13.21 4.95 -11.40
C THR A 91 11.73 4.75 -11.06
N GLY A 92 10.84 5.22 -11.95
CA GLY A 92 9.39 5.16 -11.79
C GLY A 92 8.81 3.77 -11.52
N ARG A 93 9.56 2.69 -11.81
CA ARG A 93 9.20 1.27 -11.65
C ARG A 93 8.52 0.91 -10.32
N TYR A 94 8.80 1.65 -9.26
CA TYR A 94 8.28 1.41 -7.90
C TYR A 94 7.17 2.39 -7.47
N ARG A 95 6.66 3.20 -8.40
CA ARG A 95 5.65 4.22 -8.10
C ARG A 95 4.30 3.56 -7.85
N THR A 96 3.74 3.79 -6.67
CA THR A 96 2.41 3.33 -6.25
C THR A 96 1.38 4.45 -6.14
N THR A 97 1.81 5.70 -6.28
CA THR A 97 0.95 6.89 -6.24
C THR A 97 1.37 7.92 -7.29
N MET A 98 0.44 8.76 -7.73
CA MET A 98 0.72 9.88 -8.62
C MET A 98 0.80 11.20 -7.84
N GLU A 99 1.53 12.17 -8.38
CA GLU A 99 1.59 13.53 -7.80
C GLU A 99 0.44 14.38 -8.33
N THR A 100 -0.79 13.88 -8.19
CA THR A 100 -2.02 14.53 -8.68
C THR A 100 -2.65 15.45 -7.65
N THR A 101 -2.20 15.41 -6.40
CA THR A 101 -2.72 16.25 -5.30
C THR A 101 -1.92 17.55 -5.15
N LYS A 102 -2.58 18.69 -5.32
CA LYS A 102 -1.94 20.03 -5.32
C LYS A 102 -1.46 20.52 -3.95
N LYS A 103 -2.03 20.04 -2.84
CA LYS A 103 -1.70 20.51 -1.47
C LYS A 103 -1.75 19.38 -0.46
N GLN A 104 -0.79 19.42 0.47
CA GLN A 104 -0.83 18.58 1.67
C GLN A 104 -1.98 19.02 2.59
N SER A 105 -2.78 18.05 3.03
CA SER A 105 -3.84 18.24 4.02
C SER A 105 -3.30 18.85 5.32
N ALA A 106 -4.02 19.83 5.88
CA ALA A 106 -3.67 20.39 7.18
C ALA A 106 -3.80 19.34 8.29
N GLY A 107 -4.75 18.40 8.18
CA GLY A 107 -4.85 17.23 9.06
C GLY A 107 -3.56 16.39 9.06
N LEU A 108 -3.06 16.01 7.88
CA LEU A 108 -1.80 15.25 7.76
C LEU A 108 -0.60 16.01 8.32
N LYS A 109 -0.59 17.34 8.18
CA LYS A 109 0.44 18.20 8.80
C LYS A 109 0.35 18.15 10.33
N GLY A 110 -0.85 18.19 10.90
CA GLY A 110 -1.06 18.03 12.35
C GLY A 110 -0.55 16.68 12.87
N LEU A 111 -0.82 15.59 12.14
CA LEU A 111 -0.29 14.26 12.45
C LEU A 111 1.24 14.22 12.44
N LYS A 112 1.87 14.85 11.45
CA LYS A 112 3.33 14.98 11.38
C LYS A 112 3.88 15.76 12.58
N GLU A 113 3.27 16.87 12.94
CA GLU A 113 3.68 17.71 14.07
C GLU A 113 3.54 16.96 15.41
N PHE A 114 2.48 16.16 15.56
CA PHE A 114 2.29 15.28 16.72
C PHE A 114 3.45 14.29 16.88
N PHE A 115 3.77 13.52 15.84
CA PHE A 115 4.88 12.56 15.90
C PHE A 115 6.23 13.25 16.07
N GLN A 116 6.46 14.37 15.40
CA GLN A 116 7.70 15.14 15.52
C GLN A 116 7.91 15.58 16.97
N LYS A 117 6.88 16.14 17.61
CA LYS A 117 6.95 16.56 19.01
C LYS A 117 7.23 15.38 19.94
N ARG A 118 6.52 14.25 19.76
CA ARG A 118 6.72 13.02 20.56
C ARG A 118 8.15 12.52 20.47
N LEU A 119 8.72 12.49 19.25
CA LEU A 119 10.09 12.07 19.01
C LEU A 119 11.10 13.06 19.59
N GLU A 120 10.93 14.36 19.39
CA GLU A 120 11.86 15.37 19.90
C GLU A 120 11.93 15.35 21.44
N GLU A 121 10.78 15.26 22.11
CA GLU A 121 10.70 15.18 23.57
C GLU A 121 11.38 13.92 24.11
N ALA A 122 11.17 12.76 23.50
CA ALA A 122 11.78 11.51 23.96
C ALA A 122 13.29 11.41 23.66
N LEU A 123 13.70 11.77 22.43
CA LEU A 123 15.06 11.59 21.96
C LEU A 123 16.04 12.63 22.51
N TYR A 124 15.55 13.85 22.79
CA TYR A 124 16.40 14.97 23.18
C TYR A 124 16.07 15.55 24.56
N GLY A 125 14.86 15.33 25.09
CA GLY A 125 14.40 15.95 26.33
C GLY A 125 14.35 17.47 26.24
N GLU A 126 14.39 18.14 27.40
CA GLU A 126 14.37 19.61 27.42
C GLU A 126 15.71 20.22 27.00
N TYR A 127 15.63 21.36 26.30
CA TYR A 127 16.82 22.15 26.00
C TYR A 127 17.32 22.87 27.27
N GLN A 128 18.47 22.44 27.77
CA GLN A 128 19.11 23.02 28.95
C GLN A 128 19.86 24.30 28.57
N SER A 129 19.13 25.42 28.58
CA SER A 129 19.64 26.73 28.16
C SER A 129 20.90 27.19 28.90
N ASP A 130 21.07 26.79 30.16
CA ASP A 130 22.25 27.02 31.00
C ASP A 130 23.50 26.25 30.53
N LYS A 131 23.29 25.11 29.85
CA LYS A 131 24.36 24.26 29.31
C LYS A 131 24.50 24.34 27.79
N GLY A 132 23.61 25.06 27.11
CA GLY A 132 23.61 25.22 25.66
C GLY A 132 23.46 23.91 24.89
N ARG A 133 22.75 22.93 25.45
CA ARG A 133 22.59 21.58 24.88
C ARG A 133 21.29 20.91 25.30
N PHE A 134 20.88 19.90 24.55
CA PHE A 134 19.79 18.99 24.92
C PHE A 134 20.19 18.06 26.07
N GLU A 135 19.19 17.55 26.80
CA GLU A 135 19.36 16.61 27.91
C GLU A 135 19.94 15.28 27.43
N LYS A 136 19.40 14.75 26.33
CA LYS A 136 19.77 13.48 25.71
C LYS A 136 20.24 13.68 24.27
N ILE A 137 20.97 12.70 23.73
CA ILE A 137 21.30 12.63 22.31
C ILE A 137 20.94 11.23 21.79
N ALA A 138 20.18 11.17 20.70
CA ALA A 138 19.98 9.95 19.92
C ALA A 138 21.06 9.77 18.86
N ASP A 139 21.52 8.55 18.65
CA ASP A 139 22.49 8.23 17.61
C ASP A 139 21.80 7.77 16.31
N GLN A 140 22.59 7.51 15.27
CA GLN A 140 22.05 7.05 13.99
C GLN A 140 21.36 5.70 14.08
N ARG A 141 21.80 4.83 15.00
CA ARG A 141 21.20 3.50 15.20
C ARG A 141 19.77 3.64 15.71
N THR A 142 19.52 4.54 16.66
CA THR A 142 18.16 4.86 17.12
C THR A 142 17.22 5.22 15.97
N PHE A 143 17.68 6.02 15.00
CA PHE A 143 16.85 6.37 13.83
C PHE A 143 16.56 5.18 12.92
N PHE A 144 17.51 4.27 12.73
CA PHE A 144 17.28 3.04 11.96
C PHE A 144 16.33 2.08 12.67
N GLU A 145 16.41 1.97 14.00
CA GLU A 145 15.49 1.15 14.81
C GLU A 145 14.06 1.73 14.79
N LEU A 146 13.90 3.05 14.93
CA LEU A 146 12.62 3.76 14.74
C LEU A 146 12.05 3.50 13.34
N TYR A 147 12.88 3.64 12.30
CA TYR A 147 12.48 3.41 10.92
C TYR A 147 12.04 1.96 10.68
N LYS A 148 12.83 0.97 11.14
CA LYS A 148 12.52 -0.46 11.05
C LYS A 148 11.17 -0.76 11.70
N THR A 149 10.97 -0.26 12.92
CA THR A 149 9.75 -0.49 13.71
C THR A 149 8.53 0.14 13.05
N GLN A 150 8.64 1.40 12.62
CA GLN A 150 7.55 2.09 11.92
C GLN A 150 7.19 1.40 10.61
N LEU A 151 8.19 0.94 9.86
CA LEU A 151 7.99 0.27 8.59
C LEU A 151 7.30 -1.10 8.76
N GLY A 152 7.70 -1.87 9.78
CA GLY A 152 7.02 -3.11 10.16
C GLY A 152 5.55 -2.87 10.54
N LYS A 153 5.26 -1.84 11.34
CA LYS A 153 3.88 -1.44 11.67
C LYS A 153 3.08 -1.03 10.44
N ASN A 154 3.70 -0.30 9.51
CA ASN A 154 3.03 0.12 8.29
C ASN A 154 2.71 -1.06 7.36
N ILE A 155 3.53 -2.12 7.34
CA ILE A 155 3.24 -3.36 6.59
C ILE A 155 1.94 -3.99 7.14
N ILE A 156 1.83 -4.16 8.46
CA ILE A 156 0.62 -4.69 9.09
C ILE A 156 -0.58 -3.77 8.82
N ALA A 157 -0.42 -2.46 8.99
CA ALA A 157 -1.48 -1.49 8.75
C ALA A 157 -1.96 -1.50 7.30
N SER A 158 -1.07 -1.71 6.32
CA SER A 158 -1.43 -1.79 4.90
C SER A 158 -2.25 -3.03 4.59
N MET A 159 -1.87 -4.18 5.14
CA MET A 159 -2.66 -5.41 5.05
C MET A 159 -4.01 -5.26 5.73
N THR A 160 -4.02 -4.69 6.94
CA THR A 160 -5.24 -4.40 7.69
C THR A 160 -6.16 -3.47 6.93
N SER A 161 -5.62 -2.45 6.25
CA SER A 161 -6.42 -1.52 5.43
C SER A 161 -7.14 -2.22 4.29
N TYR A 162 -6.56 -3.27 3.71
CA TYR A 162 -7.27 -4.10 2.73
C TYR A 162 -8.32 -4.96 3.42
N CYS A 163 -7.90 -5.73 4.44
CA CYS A 163 -8.74 -6.74 5.07
C CYS A 163 -9.96 -6.17 5.80
N ILE A 164 -9.82 -4.98 6.39
CA ILE A 164 -10.93 -4.33 7.08
C ILE A 164 -12.07 -4.00 6.11
N GLU A 165 -11.81 -3.74 4.82
CA GLU A 165 -12.83 -3.37 3.83
C GLU A 165 -13.46 -4.58 3.11
N THR A 166 -13.00 -5.79 3.42
CA THR A 166 -13.46 -7.01 2.74
C THR A 166 -14.87 -7.38 3.15
N GLY A 167 -15.70 -7.73 2.17
CA GLY A 167 -17.07 -8.17 2.42
C GLY A 167 -17.28 -9.66 2.16
N PRO A 168 -18.46 -10.19 2.51
CA PRO A 168 -18.80 -11.60 2.36
C PRO A 168 -19.20 -11.93 0.91
N TYR A 169 -18.42 -11.46 -0.06
CA TYR A 169 -18.69 -11.57 -1.49
C TYR A 169 -18.26 -12.93 -2.04
N ALA A 170 -17.30 -13.61 -1.43
CA ALA A 170 -16.89 -14.96 -1.82
C ALA A 170 -17.60 -16.03 -0.97
N THR A 171 -17.91 -17.17 -1.58
CA THR A 171 -18.33 -18.39 -0.89
C THR A 171 -17.18 -19.07 -0.15
N GLU A 172 -17.56 -19.91 0.81
CA GLU A 172 -16.67 -20.67 1.68
C GLU A 172 -16.21 -21.90 0.89
N ILE A 173 -14.91 -22.02 0.57
CA ILE A 173 -14.37 -23.18 -0.16
C ILE A 173 -13.97 -24.31 0.82
N ASP A 174 -14.19 -24.13 2.12
CA ASP A 174 -13.85 -25.10 3.16
C ASP A 174 -14.97 -25.27 4.20
N GLU A 175 -15.00 -26.44 4.86
CA GLU A 175 -15.95 -26.88 5.88
C GLU A 175 -16.09 -25.89 7.06
N THR A 176 -15.14 -24.96 7.20
CA THR A 176 -15.05 -23.92 8.25
C THR A 176 -15.98 -22.73 8.09
N LYS A 177 -16.70 -22.60 6.98
CA LYS A 177 -17.66 -21.52 6.73
C LYS A 177 -17.11 -20.08 6.75
N ILE A 178 -15.96 -19.84 6.12
CA ILE A 178 -15.35 -18.50 5.99
C ILE A 178 -15.09 -18.22 4.48
N PRO A 179 -15.34 -16.99 3.97
CA PRO A 179 -15.16 -16.64 2.55
C PRO A 179 -13.78 -17.01 2.04
N ALA A 180 -13.70 -17.67 0.89
CA ALA A 180 -12.44 -18.17 0.35
C ALA A 180 -11.57 -17.09 -0.32
N TYR A 181 -12.15 -15.94 -0.65
CA TYR A 181 -11.47 -14.82 -1.28
C TYR A 181 -11.86 -13.51 -0.60
N PRO A 182 -10.87 -12.75 -0.06
CA PRO A 182 -11.14 -11.47 0.58
C PRO A 182 -11.37 -10.40 -0.49
N LEU A 183 -12.63 -10.19 -0.89
CA LEU A 183 -12.99 -9.26 -1.95
C LEU A 183 -13.55 -7.94 -1.37
N ILE A 184 -13.24 -6.83 -2.05
CA ILE A 184 -13.68 -5.47 -1.71
C ILE A 184 -14.64 -4.98 -2.79
N HIS A 185 -15.81 -4.50 -2.38
CA HIS A 185 -16.76 -3.91 -3.31
C HIS A 185 -16.24 -2.60 -3.88
N PHE A 186 -16.41 -2.38 -5.19
CA PHE A 186 -16.03 -1.14 -5.89
C PHE A 186 -16.86 0.10 -5.49
N SER A 187 -17.78 -0.02 -4.53
CA SER A 187 -18.65 1.07 -4.08
C SER A 187 -18.25 1.45 -2.67
N ASP A 188 -17.87 2.72 -2.48
CA ASP A 188 -17.44 3.23 -1.17
C ASP A 188 -18.46 3.00 -0.07
N GLU A 189 -19.76 3.09 -0.38
CA GLU A 189 -20.82 2.84 0.59
C GLU A 189 -20.81 1.39 1.07
N LYS A 190 -20.64 0.44 0.14
CA LYS A 190 -20.58 -1.00 0.46
C LYS A 190 -19.29 -1.35 1.19
N ALA A 191 -18.15 -0.88 0.70
CA ALA A 191 -16.84 -1.08 1.33
C ALA A 191 -16.82 -0.49 2.75
N SER A 192 -17.35 0.73 2.94
CA SER A 192 -17.48 1.35 4.27
C SER A 192 -18.44 0.58 5.18
N GLY A 193 -19.55 0.08 4.64
CA GLY A 193 -20.48 -0.79 5.34
C GLY A 193 -19.83 -2.10 5.81
N ASP A 194 -18.99 -2.72 4.99
CA ASP A 194 -18.25 -3.94 5.34
C ASP A 194 -17.14 -3.66 6.35
N LYS A 195 -16.43 -2.54 6.21
CA LYS A 195 -15.50 -2.01 7.23
C LYS A 195 -16.14 -1.93 8.60
N ASN A 196 -17.30 -1.32 8.72
CA ASN A 196 -18.00 -1.22 10.00
C ASN A 196 -18.40 -2.60 10.55
N LYS A 197 -18.79 -3.56 9.71
CA LYS A 197 -19.09 -4.94 10.14
C LYS A 197 -17.85 -5.67 10.64
N ASN A 198 -16.72 -5.49 9.96
CA ASN A 198 -15.46 -6.12 10.34
C ASN A 198 -14.94 -5.54 11.66
N ILE A 199 -15.05 -4.23 11.87
CA ILE A 199 -14.72 -3.63 13.17
C ILE A 199 -15.68 -4.12 14.26
N ALA A 200 -17.00 -4.14 14.00
CA ALA A 200 -17.99 -4.67 14.94
C ALA A 200 -17.73 -6.15 15.33
N SER A 201 -16.99 -6.90 14.50
CA SER A 201 -16.62 -8.29 14.80
C SER A 201 -15.64 -8.42 15.97
N LEU A 202 -14.95 -7.34 16.36
CA LEU A 202 -14.10 -7.28 17.55
C LEU A 202 -14.89 -7.49 18.86
N ASN A 203 -16.20 -7.25 18.87
CA ASN A 203 -17.03 -7.49 20.05
C ASN A 203 -17.63 -8.91 20.11
N LYS A 204 -17.26 -9.81 19.18
CA LYS A 204 -17.72 -11.20 19.23
C LYS A 204 -17.09 -11.91 20.44
N GLN A 205 -17.82 -12.88 20.98
CA GLN A 205 -17.44 -13.61 22.19
C GLN A 205 -16.11 -14.38 22.06
N ASP A 206 -15.73 -14.74 20.83
CA ASP A 206 -14.43 -15.32 20.48
C ASP A 206 -13.80 -14.43 19.39
N ILE A 207 -13.01 -13.44 19.82
CA ILE A 207 -12.32 -12.51 18.89
C ILE A 207 -11.33 -13.27 18.00
N GLU A 208 -10.63 -14.26 18.57
CA GLU A 208 -9.61 -15.07 17.90
C GLU A 208 -10.22 -15.86 16.73
N LYS A 209 -11.31 -16.61 16.97
CA LYS A 209 -12.03 -17.33 15.91
C LYS A 209 -12.92 -16.45 15.03
N GLY A 210 -13.09 -15.18 15.41
CA GLY A 210 -13.92 -14.23 14.70
C GLY A 210 -13.09 -13.27 13.86
N ALA A 211 -12.70 -12.16 14.47
CA ALA A 211 -12.06 -11.04 13.79
C ALA A 211 -10.62 -11.39 13.36
N TYR A 212 -9.82 -12.01 14.25
CA TYR A 212 -8.43 -12.35 13.95
C TYR A 212 -8.34 -13.42 12.86
N SER A 213 -9.05 -14.55 12.99
CA SER A 213 -9.01 -15.61 11.97
C SER A 213 -9.47 -15.13 10.58
N ASN A 214 -10.45 -14.23 10.52
CA ASN A 214 -10.86 -13.62 9.25
C ASN A 214 -9.77 -12.73 8.65
N TRP A 215 -9.13 -11.90 9.49
CA TRP A 215 -8.01 -11.06 9.08
C TRP A 215 -6.81 -11.90 8.63
N GLU A 216 -6.43 -12.92 9.39
CA GLU A 216 -5.33 -13.85 9.09
C GLU A 216 -5.57 -14.54 7.75
N ARG A 217 -6.78 -15.07 7.52
CA ARG A 217 -7.13 -15.68 6.23
C ARG A 217 -7.10 -14.66 5.09
N CYS A 218 -7.53 -13.43 5.35
CA CYS A 218 -7.48 -12.37 4.36
C CYS A 218 -6.03 -12.06 3.94
N ILE A 219 -5.11 -11.87 4.89
CA ILE A 219 -3.70 -11.57 4.57
C ILE A 219 -3.03 -12.72 3.81
N GLN A 220 -3.35 -13.98 4.14
CA GLN A 220 -2.81 -15.15 3.47
C GLN A 220 -3.27 -15.25 1.99
N ASN A 221 -4.47 -14.75 1.67
CA ASN A 221 -5.02 -14.79 0.33
C ASN A 221 -4.76 -13.52 -0.49
N LEU A 222 -4.26 -12.45 0.14
CA LEU A 222 -3.98 -11.17 -0.53
C LEU A 222 -3.03 -11.31 -1.74
N PRO A 223 -1.90 -12.05 -1.67
CA PRO A 223 -1.04 -12.27 -2.84
C PRO A 223 -1.73 -13.04 -3.95
N VAL A 224 -2.64 -13.97 -3.62
CA VAL A 224 -3.43 -14.72 -4.60
C VAL A 224 -4.36 -13.77 -5.35
N ILE A 225 -5.08 -12.89 -4.64
CA ILE A 225 -5.93 -11.88 -5.27
C ILE A 225 -5.13 -10.97 -6.20
N CYS A 226 -3.92 -10.55 -5.80
CA CYS A 226 -3.06 -9.77 -6.70
C CYS A 226 -2.62 -10.58 -7.94
N ALA A 227 -2.25 -11.85 -7.79
CA ALA A 227 -1.71 -12.66 -8.87
C ALA A 227 -2.75 -13.08 -9.93
N ILE A 228 -4.00 -13.36 -9.53
CA ILE A 228 -5.03 -13.94 -10.42
C ILE A 228 -6.36 -13.20 -10.45
N GLY A 229 -6.50 -12.08 -9.74
CA GLY A 229 -7.73 -11.29 -9.76
C GLY A 229 -7.93 -10.49 -11.05
N SER A 230 -7.07 -10.62 -12.06
CA SER A 230 -7.22 -9.90 -13.33
C SER A 230 -7.89 -10.77 -14.39
N SER A 231 -8.95 -10.26 -15.02
CA SER A 231 -9.63 -10.89 -16.16
C SER A 231 -8.73 -11.06 -17.40
N ALA A 232 -7.65 -10.28 -17.50
CA ALA A 232 -6.61 -10.41 -18.51
C ALA A 232 -5.71 -11.63 -18.26
N ASN A 233 -5.61 -12.08 -17.01
CA ASN A 233 -4.80 -13.23 -16.60
C ASN A 233 -5.68 -14.48 -16.49
N LYS A 234 -6.10 -15.00 -17.65
CA LYS A 234 -6.92 -16.24 -17.75
C LYS A 234 -6.12 -17.51 -17.46
N ASP A 235 -4.81 -17.38 -17.30
CA ASP A 235 -3.92 -18.50 -17.07
C ASP A 235 -4.10 -19.07 -15.65
N GLU A 236 -3.87 -20.37 -15.56
CA GLU A 236 -3.84 -21.09 -14.29
C GLU A 236 -2.61 -20.66 -13.49
N VAL A 237 -2.80 -19.92 -12.40
CA VAL A 237 -1.69 -19.76 -11.44
C VAL A 237 -1.71 -20.97 -10.55
N THR A 238 -0.87 -21.92 -10.91
CA THR A 238 -0.42 -22.93 -9.98
C THR A 238 0.52 -22.24 -9.00
N TYR A 239 0.08 -22.07 -7.76
CA TYR A 239 1.03 -21.80 -6.69
C TYR A 239 1.46 -23.14 -6.08
N LYS A 240 2.76 -23.26 -5.93
CA LYS A 240 3.37 -24.45 -5.38
C LYS A 240 4.08 -24.03 -4.11
N LYS A 241 3.55 -24.48 -2.99
CA LYS A 241 4.24 -24.30 -1.72
C LYS A 241 5.43 -25.25 -1.72
N TYR A 242 6.65 -24.72 -1.57
CA TYR A 242 7.87 -25.51 -1.57
C TYR A 242 8.54 -25.42 -0.22
N ASP A 243 8.87 -26.57 0.38
CA ASP A 243 9.78 -26.60 1.50
C ASP A 243 11.15 -26.12 1.03
N VAL A 244 11.57 -24.96 1.54
CA VAL A 244 12.86 -24.35 1.19
C VAL A 244 14.01 -25.25 1.63
N SER A 245 13.87 -25.89 2.80
CA SER A 245 14.90 -26.78 3.38
C SER A 245 15.01 -28.12 2.66
N THR A 246 13.89 -28.71 2.23
CA THR A 246 13.88 -30.02 1.56
C THR A 246 13.80 -29.93 0.03
N LYS A 247 13.61 -28.73 -0.53
CA LYS A 247 13.39 -28.44 -1.96
C LYS A 247 12.26 -29.27 -2.58
N LYS A 248 11.26 -29.64 -1.77
CA LYS A 248 10.11 -30.46 -2.20
C LYS A 248 8.84 -29.62 -2.22
N GLU A 249 8.00 -29.91 -3.20
CA GLU A 249 6.62 -29.41 -3.25
C GLU A 249 5.84 -30.00 -2.05
N ILE A 250 5.34 -29.14 -1.17
CA ILE A 250 4.48 -29.50 -0.03
C ILE A 250 3.03 -29.56 -0.47
N GLU A 251 2.60 -28.54 -1.22
CA GLU A 251 1.23 -28.37 -1.65
C GLU A 251 1.22 -27.78 -3.06
N LYS A 252 0.38 -28.35 -3.91
CA LYS A 252 0.07 -27.81 -5.23
C LYS A 252 -1.38 -27.44 -5.27
N SER A 253 -1.64 -26.15 -5.36
CA SER A 253 -2.97 -25.62 -5.58
C SER A 253 -2.95 -24.77 -6.84
N SER A 254 -3.97 -24.96 -7.65
CA SER A 254 -4.16 -24.24 -8.89
C SER A 254 -5.39 -23.40 -8.74
N LYS A 255 -5.22 -22.09 -8.94
CA LYS A 255 -6.31 -21.14 -8.90
C LYS A 255 -6.34 -20.35 -10.20
N LYS A 256 -7.55 -20.08 -10.67
CA LYS A 256 -7.84 -19.28 -11.86
C LYS A 256 -8.70 -18.10 -11.48
N TYR A 257 -8.66 -17.06 -12.31
CA TYR A 257 -9.62 -15.96 -12.25
C TYR A 257 -11.07 -16.46 -12.15
N SER A 258 -11.42 -17.52 -12.91
CA SER A 258 -12.75 -18.13 -12.88
C SER A 258 -13.16 -18.71 -11.52
N ASP A 259 -12.21 -19.10 -10.67
CA ASP A 259 -12.50 -19.62 -9.33
C ASP A 259 -12.91 -18.49 -8.39
N ILE A 260 -12.25 -17.33 -8.51
CA ILE A 260 -12.59 -16.12 -7.75
C ILE A 260 -13.93 -15.58 -8.23
N LEU A 261 -14.09 -15.42 -9.54
CA LEU A 261 -15.33 -14.94 -10.15
C LEU A 261 -16.50 -15.85 -9.80
N GLY A 262 -16.33 -17.17 -10.00
CA GLY A 262 -17.36 -18.16 -9.68
C GLY A 262 -17.74 -18.15 -8.20
N SER A 263 -16.78 -17.95 -7.29
CA SER A 263 -17.06 -17.82 -5.86
C SER A 263 -17.89 -16.56 -5.54
N CYS A 264 -17.66 -15.44 -6.25
CA CYS A 264 -18.49 -14.26 -6.15
C CYS A 264 -19.91 -14.51 -6.68
N GLU A 265 -20.00 -15.10 -7.88
CA GLU A 265 -21.28 -15.40 -8.52
C GLU A 265 -22.13 -16.36 -7.68
N ASP A 266 -21.51 -17.41 -7.12
CA ASP A 266 -22.16 -18.40 -6.25
C ASP A 266 -22.83 -17.74 -5.03
N ARG A 267 -22.20 -16.70 -4.49
CA ARG A 267 -22.72 -15.94 -3.35
C ARG A 267 -23.92 -15.08 -3.75
N MET A 268 -23.84 -14.44 -4.90
CA MET A 268 -24.89 -13.55 -5.42
C MET A 268 -26.13 -14.35 -5.84
N LYS A 269 -25.94 -15.48 -6.53
CA LYS A 269 -27.01 -16.23 -7.19
C LYS A 269 -27.91 -17.05 -6.27
N LYS A 270 -27.55 -17.25 -4.99
CA LYS A 270 -28.35 -17.94 -3.95
C LYS A 270 -29.06 -19.22 -4.43
N GLY A 271 -28.42 -20.02 -5.28
CA GLY A 271 -28.95 -21.28 -5.83
C GLY A 271 -29.63 -21.20 -7.20
N LYS A 272 -29.44 -20.13 -7.98
CA LYS A 272 -29.79 -20.02 -9.41
C LYS A 272 -28.54 -19.79 -10.27
N ASP A 273 -28.66 -19.74 -11.59
CA ASP A 273 -27.59 -19.22 -12.44
C ASP A 273 -27.47 -17.69 -12.28
N PRO A 274 -26.26 -17.11 -12.30
CA PRO A 274 -26.10 -15.67 -12.17
C PRO A 274 -26.65 -14.97 -13.42
N THR A 275 -27.29 -13.82 -13.22
CA THR A 275 -27.68 -12.92 -14.30
C THR A 275 -26.46 -12.20 -14.87
N ALA A 276 -26.56 -11.66 -16.09
CA ALA A 276 -25.47 -10.89 -16.71
C ALA A 276 -25.02 -9.70 -15.83
N ASP A 277 -25.97 -9.00 -15.22
CA ASP A 277 -25.69 -7.86 -14.32
C ASP A 277 -24.97 -8.32 -13.04
N GLU A 278 -25.29 -9.51 -12.52
CA GLU A 278 -24.59 -10.09 -11.36
C GLU A 278 -23.16 -10.51 -11.72
N THR A 279 -22.95 -11.11 -12.90
CA THR A 279 -21.60 -11.41 -13.41
C THR A 279 -20.78 -10.14 -13.59
N GLU A 280 -21.31 -9.10 -14.25
CA GLU A 280 -20.61 -7.81 -14.44
C GLU A 280 -20.28 -7.15 -13.09
N THR A 281 -21.20 -7.23 -12.12
CA THR A 281 -20.95 -6.74 -10.76
C THR A 281 -19.79 -7.50 -10.11
N CYS A 282 -19.76 -8.82 -10.23
CA CYS A 282 -18.68 -9.63 -9.68
C CYS A 282 -17.34 -9.37 -10.38
N GLU A 283 -17.31 -9.19 -11.70
CA GLU A 283 -16.10 -8.79 -12.44
C GLU A 283 -15.52 -7.49 -11.86
N LYS A 284 -16.36 -6.45 -11.68
CA LYS A 284 -15.93 -5.17 -11.07
C LYS A 284 -15.44 -5.32 -9.63
N ILE A 285 -16.07 -6.17 -8.83
CA ILE A 285 -15.62 -6.47 -7.47
C ILE A 285 -14.23 -7.12 -7.49
N VAL A 286 -14.04 -8.11 -8.37
CA VAL A 286 -12.79 -8.84 -8.48
C VAL A 286 -11.67 -7.94 -9.02
N ASP A 287 -11.94 -7.11 -10.03
CA ASP A 287 -10.97 -6.17 -10.59
C ASP A 287 -10.56 -5.11 -9.55
N ASN A 288 -11.51 -4.51 -8.84
CA ASN A 288 -11.21 -3.58 -7.73
C ASN A 288 -10.37 -4.24 -6.63
N SER A 289 -10.71 -5.48 -6.26
CA SER A 289 -9.95 -6.26 -5.27
C SER A 289 -8.53 -6.55 -5.75
N ASN A 290 -8.36 -6.89 -7.03
CA ASN A 290 -7.06 -7.13 -7.66
C ASN A 290 -6.16 -5.91 -7.59
N MET A 291 -6.67 -4.74 -7.99
CA MET A 291 -5.91 -3.48 -7.92
C MET A 291 -5.47 -3.17 -6.49
N ARG A 292 -6.41 -3.17 -5.54
CA ARG A 292 -6.14 -2.89 -4.12
C ARG A 292 -5.16 -3.88 -3.52
N ALA A 293 -5.29 -5.18 -3.83
CA ALA A 293 -4.38 -6.21 -3.36
C ALA A 293 -2.97 -5.98 -3.92
N CYS A 294 -2.83 -5.67 -5.21
CA CYS A 294 -1.53 -5.43 -5.81
C CYS A 294 -0.84 -4.15 -5.32
N GLN A 295 -1.60 -3.09 -5.01
CA GLN A 295 -1.04 -1.92 -4.33
C GLN A 295 -0.43 -2.30 -2.97
N VAL A 296 -1.13 -3.11 -2.18
CA VAL A 296 -0.65 -3.57 -0.88
C VAL A 296 0.56 -4.49 -1.02
N VAL A 297 0.53 -5.46 -1.95
CA VAL A 297 1.69 -6.32 -2.25
C VAL A 297 2.90 -5.49 -2.65
N GLN A 298 2.74 -4.53 -3.57
CA GLN A 298 3.83 -3.67 -4.02
C GLN A 298 4.41 -2.83 -2.88
N TYR A 299 3.56 -2.27 -2.01
CA TYR A 299 4.01 -1.56 -0.82
C TYR A 299 4.84 -2.47 0.11
N ILE A 300 4.35 -3.68 0.37
CA ILE A 300 5.03 -4.66 1.23
C ILE A 300 6.40 -5.02 0.65
N GLU A 301 6.49 -5.32 -0.65
CA GLU A 301 7.78 -5.64 -1.29
C GLU A 301 8.80 -4.49 -1.14
N LEU A 302 8.37 -3.24 -1.33
CA LEU A 302 9.23 -2.06 -1.17
C LEU A 302 9.64 -1.83 0.29
N ALA A 303 8.71 -2.03 1.21
CA ALA A 303 8.99 -1.95 2.63
C ALA A 303 10.03 -3.02 3.03
N LYS A 304 9.88 -4.25 2.54
CA LYS A 304 10.84 -5.34 2.77
C LYS A 304 12.23 -5.04 2.21
N GLN A 305 12.32 -4.52 0.98
CA GLN A 305 13.61 -4.07 0.43
C GLN A 305 14.27 -3.00 1.32
N SER A 306 13.47 -2.08 1.85
CA SER A 306 13.95 -1.01 2.72
C SER A 306 14.38 -1.54 4.09
N LEU A 307 13.69 -2.55 4.63
CA LEU A 307 14.10 -3.29 5.83
C LEU A 307 15.44 -4.00 5.60
N LEU A 308 15.56 -4.78 4.50
CA LEU A 308 16.81 -5.46 4.12
C LEU A 308 18.00 -4.49 4.08
N LYS A 309 17.84 -3.34 3.39
CA LYS A 309 18.91 -2.34 3.31
C LYS A 309 19.21 -1.69 4.65
N THR A 310 18.19 -1.46 5.49
CA THR A 310 18.35 -0.91 6.83
C THR A 310 19.15 -1.86 7.71
N ASP A 311 18.80 -3.15 7.75
CA ASP A 311 19.55 -4.18 8.51
C ASP A 311 21.02 -4.25 8.05
N ASP A 312 21.24 -4.15 6.74
CA ASP A 312 22.56 -4.12 6.13
C ASP A 312 23.41 -2.91 6.56
N ILE A 313 22.77 -1.75 6.75
CA ILE A 313 23.40 -0.52 7.25
C ILE A 313 23.70 -0.65 8.74
N VAL A 314 22.75 -1.14 9.55
CA VAL A 314 22.92 -1.35 11.00
C VAL A 314 24.08 -2.32 11.25
N ALA A 315 24.14 -3.45 10.55
CA ALA A 315 25.25 -4.41 10.67
C ALA A 315 26.62 -3.80 10.28
N LYS A 316 26.66 -2.86 9.33
CA LYS A 316 27.89 -2.13 8.96
C LYS A 316 28.26 -1.07 10.01
N LEU A 317 27.29 -0.45 10.67
CA LEU A 317 27.50 0.48 11.78
C LEU A 317 28.05 -0.26 13.01
N ASP A 318 27.51 -1.43 13.34
CA ASP A 318 27.99 -2.24 14.47
C ASP A 318 29.44 -2.67 14.30
N LYS A 319 29.85 -3.04 13.07
CA LYS A 319 31.24 -3.35 12.71
C LYS A 319 32.19 -2.14 12.80
N LYS A 320 31.66 -0.92 12.85
CA LYS A 320 32.41 0.34 12.96
C LYS A 320 32.25 1.01 14.33
N SER A 321 31.49 0.41 15.25
CA SER A 321 31.21 1.01 16.54
C SER A 321 32.47 1.01 17.42
N GLY A 322 33.04 2.20 17.56
CA GLY A 322 34.24 2.52 18.33
C GLY A 322 34.19 3.97 18.77
N MET A 323 33.08 4.42 19.35
CA MET A 323 32.99 5.75 19.98
C MET A 323 33.45 5.68 21.43
N ALA A 324 34.74 5.44 21.62
CA ALA A 324 35.41 5.78 22.87
C ALA A 324 35.72 7.29 22.84
N GLY A 325 35.02 8.12 23.63
CA GLY A 325 35.52 9.48 23.85
C GLY A 325 34.57 10.58 24.36
N ILE A 326 33.25 10.41 24.36
CA ILE A 326 32.36 11.49 24.83
C ILE A 326 31.99 11.25 26.30
N GLN A 327 32.78 11.80 27.21
CA GLN A 327 32.41 11.87 28.63
C GLN A 327 31.40 13.03 28.85
N ASN A 328 30.34 12.80 29.63
CA ASN A 328 29.31 13.77 30.04
C ASN A 328 28.15 14.08 29.07
N VAL A 329 27.82 13.17 28.14
CA VAL A 329 26.59 13.22 27.33
C VAL A 329 25.73 12.01 27.69
N GLU A 330 24.46 12.25 28.00
CA GLU A 330 23.48 11.18 28.16
C GLU A 330 22.94 10.79 26.77
N PHE A 331 23.02 9.51 26.44
CA PHE A 331 22.44 8.98 25.22
C PHE A 331 21.01 8.53 25.50
N TYR A 332 20.15 8.69 24.49
CA TYR A 332 18.84 8.05 24.49
C TYR A 332 19.01 6.54 24.66
N ASP A 333 18.17 5.95 25.50
CA ASP A 333 18.18 4.54 25.85
C ASP A 333 16.73 4.09 25.95
N SER A 334 16.27 3.34 24.94
CA SER A 334 14.88 2.90 24.80
C SER A 334 14.40 2.01 25.95
N THR A 335 15.34 1.46 26.73
CA THR A 335 15.05 0.52 27.82
C THR A 335 14.76 1.21 29.16
N LYS A 336 15.11 2.50 29.31
CA LYS A 336 14.98 3.23 30.58
C LYS A 336 13.55 3.64 30.92
N ASN A 337 12.77 4.02 29.92
CA ASN A 337 11.40 4.50 30.09
C ASN A 337 10.49 3.85 29.04
N GLN A 338 9.51 3.09 29.52
CA GLN A 338 8.57 2.36 28.67
C GLN A 338 7.78 3.27 27.73
N ASP A 339 7.36 4.46 28.21
CA ASP A 339 6.64 5.45 27.40
C ASP A 339 7.54 6.12 26.34
N GLU A 340 8.87 5.95 26.43
CA GLU A 340 9.86 6.45 25.47
C GLU A 340 10.52 5.33 24.66
N SER A 341 10.09 4.06 24.79
CA SER A 341 10.62 2.94 24.00
C SER A 341 10.42 3.16 22.49
N ILE A 342 11.24 2.51 21.65
CA ILE A 342 11.10 2.60 20.19
C ILE A 342 9.69 2.20 19.77
N ASN A 343 9.16 1.14 20.40
CA ASN A 343 7.80 0.70 20.17
C ASN A 343 6.76 1.75 20.59
N ALA A 344 6.88 2.37 21.77
CA ALA A 344 5.95 3.41 22.22
C ALA A 344 5.98 4.65 21.32
N LEU A 345 7.16 5.07 20.85
CA LEU A 345 7.33 6.24 19.98
C LEU A 345 6.74 6.08 18.59
N THR A 346 6.60 4.84 18.12
CA THR A 346 6.06 4.50 16.79
C THR A 346 4.62 3.95 16.86
N THR A 347 4.05 3.82 18.06
CA THR A 347 2.64 3.44 18.24
C THR A 347 1.78 4.70 18.34
N ILE A 348 0.61 4.65 17.74
CA ILE A 348 -0.44 5.64 17.92
C ILE A 348 -1.74 4.94 18.30
N SER A 349 -2.42 5.42 19.32
CA SER A 349 -3.77 4.95 19.65
C SER A 349 -4.81 5.59 18.74
N SER A 350 -6.00 5.00 18.67
CA SER A 350 -7.08 5.56 17.86
C SER A 350 -7.57 6.93 18.37
N GLY A 351 -7.49 7.17 19.69
CA GLY A 351 -7.73 8.47 20.32
C GLY A 351 -6.65 9.51 20.00
N GLU A 352 -5.37 9.13 20.08
CA GLU A 352 -4.25 10.00 19.65
C GLU A 352 -4.35 10.35 18.16
N ALA A 353 -4.75 9.39 17.32
CA ALA A 353 -4.96 9.61 15.89
C ALA A 353 -6.07 10.65 15.61
N LEU A 354 -7.20 10.60 16.34
CA LEU A 354 -8.25 11.61 16.22
C LEU A 354 -7.76 12.98 16.69
N GLU A 355 -7.08 13.02 17.84
CA GLU A 355 -6.54 14.26 18.40
C GLU A 355 -5.57 14.94 17.44
N ALA A 356 -4.59 14.19 16.94
CA ALA A 356 -3.54 14.70 16.06
C ALA A 356 -4.09 15.23 14.72
N LEU A 357 -5.20 14.67 14.23
CA LEU A 357 -5.86 15.12 13.00
C LEU A 357 -6.84 16.27 13.22
N SER A 358 -7.34 16.47 14.45
CA SER A 358 -8.54 17.26 14.73
C SER A 358 -8.52 18.68 14.17
N GLU A 359 -7.53 19.47 14.57
CA GLU A 359 -7.47 20.90 14.22
C GLU A 359 -7.22 21.09 12.72
N GLY A 360 -6.29 20.33 12.16
CA GLY A 360 -6.00 20.36 10.73
C GLY A 360 -7.19 19.89 9.88
N HIS A 361 -7.94 18.89 10.34
CA HIS A 361 -9.14 18.43 9.66
C HIS A 361 -10.24 19.49 9.63
N LYS A 362 -10.50 20.20 10.74
CA LYS A 362 -11.46 21.32 10.76
C LYS A 362 -11.11 22.38 9.71
N GLN A 363 -9.82 22.66 9.54
CA GLN A 363 -9.34 23.59 8.51
C GLN A 363 -9.53 23.05 7.09
N ASP A 364 -9.29 21.76 6.87
CA ASP A 364 -9.51 21.12 5.57
C ASP A 364 -11.00 21.11 5.18
N VAL A 365 -11.90 20.79 6.13
CA VAL A 365 -13.36 20.84 5.93
C VAL A 365 -13.81 22.26 5.64
N ALA A 366 -13.38 23.25 6.43
CA ALA A 366 -13.74 24.65 6.21
C ALA A 366 -13.32 25.15 4.81
N LYS A 367 -12.12 24.79 4.36
CA LYS A 367 -11.66 25.11 2.99
C LYS A 367 -12.45 24.34 1.93
N MET A 368 -12.83 23.10 2.21
CA MET A 368 -13.66 22.34 1.28
C MET A 368 -15.05 22.96 1.14
N GLU A 369 -15.65 23.47 2.23
CA GLU A 369 -16.94 24.15 2.20
C GLU A 369 -16.92 25.47 1.39
N GLU A 370 -15.76 26.12 1.24
CA GLU A 370 -15.59 27.27 0.32
C GLU A 370 -15.74 26.82 -1.15
N CYS A 371 -15.36 25.58 -1.47
CA CYS A 371 -15.50 24.99 -2.79
C CYS A 371 -16.86 24.31 -3.00
N TYR A 372 -17.25 23.38 -2.13
CA TYR A 372 -18.38 22.47 -2.29
C TYR A 372 -19.10 22.28 -0.97
N LYS A 373 -20.41 22.49 -0.98
CA LYS A 373 -21.27 22.38 0.20
C LYS A 373 -22.67 21.94 -0.19
N ASP A 374 -23.28 21.10 0.64
CA ASP A 374 -24.68 20.66 0.50
C ASP A 374 -25.03 20.09 -0.90
N GLY A 375 -24.08 19.40 -1.54
CA GLY A 375 -24.31 18.77 -2.84
C GLY A 375 -24.04 19.66 -4.06
N ALA A 376 -23.51 20.88 -3.86
CA ALA A 376 -23.32 21.85 -4.93
C ALA A 376 -21.97 22.58 -4.83
N ILE A 377 -21.47 23.03 -5.99
CA ILE A 377 -20.31 23.93 -6.07
C ILE A 377 -20.73 25.32 -5.56
N VAL A 378 -19.97 25.82 -4.58
CA VAL A 378 -20.12 27.16 -3.99
C VAL A 378 -19.28 28.16 -4.77
N ASP A 379 -17.99 27.87 -4.97
CA ASP A 379 -17.04 28.71 -5.69
C ASP A 379 -16.09 27.89 -6.57
N ALA A 380 -16.09 28.18 -7.87
CA ALA A 380 -15.30 27.41 -8.84
C ALA A 380 -13.79 27.66 -8.71
N GLU A 381 -13.39 28.87 -8.33
CA GLU A 381 -11.97 29.21 -8.13
C GLU A 381 -11.41 28.46 -6.91
N ALA A 382 -12.17 28.40 -5.82
CA ALA A 382 -11.85 27.61 -4.64
C ALA A 382 -11.76 26.10 -4.97
N CYS A 383 -12.58 25.59 -5.88
CA CYS A 383 -12.53 24.18 -6.31
C CYS A 383 -11.33 23.83 -7.20
N SER A 384 -10.79 24.80 -7.96
CA SER A 384 -9.65 24.58 -8.87
C SER A 384 -8.38 24.08 -8.18
N GLN A 385 -8.29 24.21 -6.85
CA GLN A 385 -7.14 23.72 -6.07
C GLN A 385 -7.20 22.22 -5.77
N TYR A 386 -8.34 21.55 -5.94
CA TYR A 386 -8.52 20.14 -5.59
C TYR A 386 -8.36 19.18 -6.78
N LEU A 387 -8.57 19.68 -8.01
CA LEU A 387 -8.29 18.93 -9.23
C LEU A 387 -7.09 19.52 -9.96
N ALA A 388 -6.14 18.66 -10.32
CA ALA A 388 -5.00 19.04 -11.12
C ALA A 388 -5.37 19.19 -12.60
N THR A 389 -4.72 20.14 -13.27
CA THR A 389 -4.93 20.48 -14.70
C THR A 389 -3.85 19.86 -15.59
N ASP A 390 -2.96 19.07 -15.00
CA ASP A 390 -1.81 18.43 -15.64
C ASP A 390 -2.11 16.98 -16.05
N LYS A 391 -3.38 16.67 -16.36
CA LYS A 391 -3.84 15.32 -16.70
C LYS A 391 -2.95 14.64 -17.74
N GLU A 392 -2.65 15.34 -18.83
CA GLU A 392 -1.78 14.84 -19.90
C GLU A 392 -0.36 14.52 -19.40
N GLU A 393 0.17 15.34 -18.49
CA GLU A 393 1.48 15.13 -17.87
C GLU A 393 1.49 13.87 -17.00
N GLN A 394 0.44 13.65 -16.21
CA GLN A 394 0.32 12.47 -15.35
C GLN A 394 0.16 11.19 -16.18
N TYR A 395 -0.60 11.22 -17.28
CA TYR A 395 -0.67 10.10 -18.22
C TYR A 395 0.66 9.84 -18.94
N ALA A 396 1.48 10.87 -19.17
CA ALA A 396 2.83 10.67 -19.71
C ALA A 396 3.71 9.87 -18.75
N LEU A 397 3.67 10.24 -17.46
CA LEU A 397 4.40 9.55 -16.39
C LEU A 397 3.92 8.10 -16.25
N LEU A 398 2.60 7.86 -16.34
CA LEU A 398 2.02 6.52 -16.36
C LEU A 398 2.53 5.70 -17.55
N GLY A 399 2.61 6.33 -18.72
CA GLY A 399 3.08 5.70 -19.95
C GLY A 399 4.52 5.23 -19.87
N GLU A 400 5.38 5.99 -19.19
CA GLU A 400 6.76 5.59 -18.99
C GLU A 400 6.90 4.45 -17.97
N LEU A 401 6.16 4.53 -16.86
CA LEU A 401 6.12 3.43 -15.89
C LEU A 401 5.75 2.12 -16.59
N LYS A 402 4.77 2.18 -17.49
CA LYS A 402 4.40 1.04 -18.33
C LYS A 402 5.58 0.54 -19.15
N VAL A 403 6.28 1.40 -19.88
CA VAL A 403 7.46 0.99 -20.69
C VAL A 403 8.54 0.33 -19.82
N GLN A 404 8.84 0.88 -18.65
CA GLN A 404 9.82 0.30 -17.72
C GLN A 404 9.40 -1.09 -17.23
N GLN A 405 8.12 -1.27 -16.91
CA GLN A 405 7.59 -2.56 -16.45
C GLN A 405 7.51 -3.58 -17.59
N GLU A 406 7.14 -3.18 -18.81
CA GLU A 406 7.18 -4.06 -19.99
C GLU A 406 8.61 -4.51 -20.33
N ALA A 407 9.57 -3.59 -20.29
CA ALA A 407 10.98 -3.89 -20.49
C ALA A 407 11.48 -4.92 -19.45
N THR A 408 11.10 -4.76 -18.19
CA THR A 408 11.44 -5.72 -17.14
C THR A 408 10.83 -7.10 -17.40
N LEU A 409 9.54 -7.14 -17.75
CA LEU A 409 8.85 -8.39 -18.05
C LEU A 409 9.45 -9.11 -19.26
N GLU A 410 9.89 -8.38 -20.28
CA GLU A 410 10.52 -8.98 -21.44
C GLU A 410 11.88 -9.62 -21.11
N LYS A 411 12.67 -9.04 -20.21
CA LYS A 411 13.88 -9.71 -19.69
C LYS A 411 13.54 -11.01 -18.98
N LEU A 412 12.52 -10.97 -18.11
CA LEU A 412 12.04 -12.15 -17.41
C LEU A 412 11.71 -13.28 -18.40
N LYS A 413 10.89 -12.98 -19.40
CA LYS A 413 10.53 -13.92 -20.46
C LYS A 413 11.75 -14.49 -21.20
N ASN A 414 12.73 -13.64 -21.49
CA ASN A 414 13.92 -14.00 -22.26
C ASN A 414 15.07 -14.63 -21.43
N SER A 415 15.04 -14.57 -20.10
CA SER A 415 16.01 -15.24 -19.22
C SER A 415 15.97 -16.76 -19.48
N GLU A 416 17.09 -17.42 -19.79
CA GLU A 416 17.10 -18.87 -20.10
C GLU A 416 16.98 -19.75 -18.83
N ASN A 417 15.90 -19.60 -18.04
CA ASN A 417 15.78 -20.24 -16.71
C ASN A 417 17.03 -20.02 -15.83
N ASP A 418 17.71 -18.90 -16.02
CA ASP A 418 18.94 -18.57 -15.29
C ASP A 418 18.60 -18.33 -13.81
N PRO A 419 19.07 -19.19 -12.88
CA PRO A 419 18.78 -19.01 -11.46
C PRO A 419 19.33 -17.69 -10.90
N GLU A 420 20.39 -17.13 -11.47
CA GLU A 420 20.93 -15.84 -10.99
C GLU A 420 19.98 -14.68 -11.31
N GLU A 421 19.40 -14.66 -12.51
CA GLU A 421 18.44 -13.63 -12.92
C GLU A 421 17.11 -13.77 -12.15
N ILE A 422 16.64 -15.00 -11.94
CA ILE A 422 15.43 -15.26 -11.14
C ILE A 422 15.65 -14.86 -9.68
N ALA A 423 16.80 -15.19 -9.09
CA ALA A 423 17.13 -14.81 -7.72
C ALA A 423 17.19 -13.30 -7.54
N LYS A 424 17.78 -12.57 -8.50
CA LYS A 424 17.82 -11.10 -8.45
C LYS A 424 16.41 -10.49 -8.36
N ILE A 425 15.45 -11.06 -9.07
CA ILE A 425 14.07 -10.56 -9.09
C ILE A 425 13.33 -10.95 -7.81
N LEU A 426 13.57 -12.13 -7.27
CA LEU A 426 13.04 -12.50 -5.95
C LEU A 426 13.61 -11.58 -4.85
N ILE A 427 14.88 -11.20 -4.91
CA ILE A 427 15.43 -10.17 -4.00
C ILE A 427 14.70 -8.84 -4.18
N GLU A 428 14.37 -8.47 -5.42
CA GLU A 428 13.53 -7.29 -5.70
C GLU A 428 12.07 -7.46 -5.18
N GLU A 429 11.55 -8.66 -4.98
CA GLU A 429 10.27 -8.91 -4.31
C GLU A 429 10.41 -8.98 -2.76
N GLY A 430 11.61 -8.67 -2.24
CA GLY A 430 11.92 -8.61 -0.83
C GLY A 430 12.20 -9.98 -0.18
N TYR A 431 12.49 -11.02 -0.98
CA TYR A 431 13.06 -12.25 -0.45
C TYR A 431 14.51 -11.99 0.00
N THR A 432 14.97 -12.71 1.03
CA THR A 432 16.39 -12.66 1.41
C THR A 432 17.26 -13.28 0.31
N GLU A 433 18.55 -12.94 0.26
CA GLU A 433 19.47 -13.49 -0.75
C GLU A 433 19.50 -15.02 -0.74
N THR A 434 19.53 -15.64 0.45
CA THR A 434 19.49 -17.09 0.62
C THR A 434 18.20 -17.70 0.05
N GLN A 435 17.03 -17.17 0.46
CA GLN A 435 15.74 -17.65 -0.02
C GLN A 435 15.61 -17.50 -1.54
N ALA A 436 16.03 -16.35 -2.08
CA ALA A 436 15.96 -16.08 -3.50
C ALA A 436 16.83 -17.05 -4.32
N GLN A 437 18.06 -17.32 -3.87
CA GLN A 437 18.95 -18.29 -4.51
C GLN A 437 18.39 -19.70 -4.47
N GLU A 438 17.78 -20.11 -3.35
CA GLU A 438 17.18 -21.44 -3.22
C GLU A 438 15.96 -21.61 -4.12
N LEU A 439 15.03 -20.65 -4.07
CA LEU A 439 13.81 -20.64 -4.87
C LEU A 439 14.09 -20.58 -6.37
N ALA A 440 15.08 -19.80 -6.80
CA ALA A 440 15.44 -19.65 -8.20
C ALA A 440 15.90 -20.96 -8.87
N THR A 441 16.35 -21.95 -8.08
CA THR A 441 16.74 -23.27 -8.59
C THR A 441 15.56 -24.23 -8.81
N ILE A 442 14.36 -23.86 -8.39
CA ILE A 442 13.19 -24.74 -8.40
C ILE A 442 12.43 -24.59 -9.74
N GLN A 443 12.20 -25.72 -10.41
CA GLN A 443 11.43 -25.77 -11.65
C GLN A 443 9.99 -25.26 -11.44
N GLY A 444 9.55 -24.31 -12.26
CA GLY A 444 8.21 -23.70 -12.18
C GLY A 444 8.15 -22.37 -11.41
N VAL A 445 9.24 -21.97 -10.74
CA VAL A 445 9.30 -20.67 -10.02
C VAL A 445 9.38 -19.51 -11.01
N LYS A 446 10.11 -19.65 -12.11
CA LYS A 446 10.21 -18.61 -13.14
C LYS A 446 8.83 -18.21 -13.68
N GLU A 447 8.04 -19.20 -14.12
CA GLU A 447 6.71 -18.96 -14.70
C GLU A 447 5.77 -18.31 -13.68
N GLN A 448 5.89 -18.67 -12.39
CA GLN A 448 5.14 -18.04 -11.32
C GLN A 448 5.59 -16.59 -11.05
N VAL A 449 6.89 -16.30 -11.08
CA VAL A 449 7.42 -14.93 -10.98
C VAL A 449 6.91 -14.09 -12.16
N GLU A 450 6.97 -14.61 -13.38
CA GLU A 450 6.46 -13.92 -14.57
C GLU A 450 4.99 -13.57 -14.48
N SER A 451 4.14 -14.55 -14.14
CA SER A 451 2.69 -14.33 -14.03
C SER A 451 2.35 -13.30 -12.96
N ARG A 452 3.00 -13.39 -11.78
CA ARG A 452 2.78 -12.44 -10.68
C ARG A 452 3.25 -11.04 -11.06
N TYR A 453 4.41 -10.92 -11.72
CA TYR A 453 4.92 -9.64 -12.18
C TYR A 453 4.00 -8.99 -13.20
N GLN A 454 3.50 -9.75 -14.18
CA GLN A 454 2.53 -9.28 -15.18
C GLN A 454 1.23 -8.82 -14.52
N ALA A 455 0.64 -9.61 -13.61
CA ALA A 455 -0.60 -9.25 -12.93
C ALA A 455 -0.46 -7.97 -12.10
N LYS A 456 0.62 -7.89 -11.30
CA LYS A 456 0.95 -6.71 -10.49
C LYS A 456 1.17 -5.47 -11.35
N LYS A 457 1.93 -5.59 -12.45
CA LYS A 457 2.14 -4.51 -13.43
C LYS A 457 0.79 -3.94 -13.90
N ASP A 458 -0.07 -4.78 -14.43
CA ASP A 458 -1.34 -4.32 -15.02
C ASP A 458 -2.24 -3.67 -13.97
N ALA A 459 -2.33 -4.27 -12.78
CA ALA A 459 -3.13 -3.78 -11.66
C ALA A 459 -2.63 -2.42 -11.13
N ILE A 460 -1.31 -2.23 -10.99
CA ILE A 460 -0.72 -0.96 -10.57
C ILE A 460 -0.95 0.12 -11.64
N LEU A 461 -0.77 -0.19 -12.92
CA LEU A 461 -1.04 0.77 -14.00
C LEU A 461 -2.51 1.19 -14.06
N ALA A 462 -3.43 0.25 -13.86
CA ALA A 462 -4.86 0.53 -13.78
C ALA A 462 -5.18 1.42 -12.57
N SER A 463 -4.61 1.10 -11.41
CA SER A 463 -4.84 1.88 -10.19
C SER A 463 -4.31 3.31 -10.30
N LEU A 464 -3.11 3.50 -10.87
CA LEU A 464 -2.55 4.84 -11.08
C LEU A 464 -3.36 5.63 -12.11
N ARG A 465 -3.95 4.98 -13.11
CA ARG A 465 -4.90 5.61 -14.02
C ARG A 465 -6.13 6.11 -13.29
N GLU A 466 -6.76 5.28 -12.46
CA GLU A 466 -7.92 5.70 -11.68
C GLU A 466 -7.58 6.86 -10.74
N GLU A 467 -6.38 6.87 -10.15
CA GLU A 467 -5.90 7.99 -9.33
C GLU A 467 -5.77 9.29 -10.14
N ILE A 468 -5.26 9.23 -11.37
CA ILE A 468 -5.22 10.38 -12.28
C ILE A 468 -6.63 10.85 -12.58
N GLU A 469 -7.53 9.94 -12.96
CA GLU A 469 -8.90 10.28 -13.33
C GLU A 469 -9.68 10.90 -12.16
N ALA A 470 -9.47 10.41 -10.95
CA ALA A 470 -10.12 10.90 -9.74
C ALA A 470 -9.64 12.31 -9.32
N HIS A 471 -8.40 12.67 -9.62
CA HIS A 471 -7.76 13.89 -9.10
C HIS A 471 -7.39 14.92 -10.16
N THR A 472 -7.79 14.71 -11.42
CA THR A 472 -7.58 15.68 -12.51
C THR A 472 -8.90 16.18 -13.09
N THR A 473 -8.89 17.40 -13.63
CA THR A 473 -10.04 17.92 -14.38
C THR A 473 -10.19 17.19 -15.72
N THR A 474 -11.42 17.15 -16.21
CA THR A 474 -11.76 16.56 -17.51
C THR A 474 -11.24 17.39 -18.69
N GLY A 475 -11.08 18.71 -18.53
CA GLY A 475 -10.55 19.63 -19.54
C GLY A 475 -9.25 20.32 -19.10
N ASP A 476 -8.91 21.44 -19.75
CA ASP A 476 -7.71 22.23 -19.41
C ASP A 476 -7.84 22.95 -18.05
N GLU A 477 -9.07 23.23 -17.64
CA GLU A 477 -9.43 23.92 -16.41
C GLU A 477 -10.66 23.26 -15.77
N PHE A 478 -10.79 23.41 -14.45
CA PHE A 478 -11.98 22.97 -13.72
C PHE A 478 -13.25 23.62 -14.27
N ASP A 479 -14.26 22.82 -14.59
CA ASP A 479 -15.58 23.30 -15.04
C ASP A 479 -16.69 22.90 -14.06
N ALA A 480 -17.24 23.88 -13.34
CA ALA A 480 -18.34 23.70 -12.40
C ALA A 480 -19.65 23.22 -13.07
N ASN A 481 -19.75 23.29 -14.40
CA ASN A 481 -20.90 22.76 -15.17
C ASN A 481 -20.65 21.36 -15.71
N ASN A 482 -19.42 20.86 -15.63
CA ASN A 482 -19.08 19.51 -16.04
C ASN A 482 -19.45 18.52 -14.93
N ALA A 483 -20.39 17.61 -15.22
CA ALA A 483 -20.89 16.66 -14.24
C ALA A 483 -19.80 15.74 -13.65
N GLN A 484 -18.77 15.39 -14.43
CA GLN A 484 -17.67 14.53 -13.96
C GLN A 484 -16.77 15.29 -12.99
N ASP A 485 -16.42 16.54 -13.29
CA ASP A 485 -15.60 17.37 -12.39
C ASP A 485 -16.34 17.62 -11.06
N VAL A 486 -17.65 17.86 -11.11
CA VAL A 486 -18.49 18.00 -9.90
C VAL A 486 -18.54 16.70 -9.09
N GLU A 487 -18.66 15.54 -9.74
CA GLU A 487 -18.64 14.24 -9.05
C GLU A 487 -17.30 13.96 -8.36
N LYS A 488 -16.18 14.29 -9.01
CA LYS A 488 -14.84 14.15 -8.40
C LYS A 488 -14.68 15.03 -7.17
N ILE A 489 -15.12 16.29 -7.25
CA ILE A 489 -15.14 17.21 -6.11
C ILE A 489 -16.01 16.66 -4.97
N ALA A 490 -17.17 16.11 -5.27
CA ALA A 490 -18.05 15.50 -4.26
C ALA A 490 -17.38 14.30 -3.56
N LYS A 491 -16.63 13.47 -4.30
CA LYS A 491 -15.84 12.36 -3.72
C LYS A 491 -14.72 12.88 -2.82
N ILE A 492 -13.95 13.87 -3.29
CA ILE A 492 -12.88 14.51 -2.49
C ILE A 492 -13.44 15.12 -1.21
N ALA A 493 -14.61 15.77 -1.26
CA ALA A 493 -15.27 16.32 -0.08
C ALA A 493 -15.58 15.22 0.95
N LYS A 494 -16.20 14.13 0.51
CA LYS A 494 -16.53 12.98 1.35
C LYS A 494 -15.28 12.31 1.94
N ASP A 495 -14.20 12.23 1.17
CA ASP A 495 -12.92 11.69 1.63
C ASP A 495 -12.28 12.60 2.69
N ILE A 496 -12.34 13.92 2.53
CA ILE A 496 -11.87 14.88 3.53
C ILE A 496 -12.69 14.74 4.81
N GLU A 497 -14.02 14.73 4.71
CA GLU A 497 -14.97 14.62 5.83
C GLU A 497 -14.76 13.32 6.63
N SER A 498 -14.60 12.19 5.93
CA SER A 498 -14.50 10.88 6.58
C SER A 498 -13.07 10.49 7.00
N ARG A 499 -12.03 11.28 6.64
CA ARG A 499 -10.62 10.93 6.88
C ARG A 499 -10.28 10.62 8.33
N PRO A 500 -10.62 11.46 9.34
CA PRO A 500 -10.29 11.15 10.73
C PRO A 500 -10.99 9.89 11.22
N GLU A 501 -12.26 9.72 10.88
CA GLU A 501 -13.04 8.53 11.23
C GLU A 501 -12.41 7.27 10.64
N ASN A 502 -12.11 7.29 9.34
CA ASN A 502 -11.55 6.15 8.62
C ASN A 502 -10.17 5.78 9.14
N PHE A 503 -9.29 6.77 9.35
CA PHE A 503 -7.95 6.54 9.86
C PHE A 503 -7.97 5.99 11.28
N SER A 504 -8.75 6.59 12.18
CA SER A 504 -8.82 6.10 13.56
C SER A 504 -9.48 4.74 13.70
N LYS A 505 -10.48 4.43 12.86
CA LYS A 505 -11.04 3.07 12.76
C LYS A 505 -10.00 2.04 12.30
N LEU A 506 -9.17 2.40 11.33
CA LEU A 506 -8.05 1.55 10.90
C LEU A 506 -7.05 1.35 12.04
N VAL A 507 -6.64 2.41 12.73
CA VAL A 507 -5.72 2.35 13.88
C VAL A 507 -6.29 1.44 14.98
N HIS A 508 -7.55 1.63 15.37
CA HIS A 508 -8.22 0.82 16.39
C HIS A 508 -8.25 -0.66 16.03
N TYR A 509 -8.73 -0.98 14.82
CA TYR A 509 -8.83 -2.37 14.37
C TYR A 509 -7.44 -3.00 14.23
N ASN A 510 -6.47 -2.26 13.68
CA ASN A 510 -5.09 -2.71 13.53
C ASN A 510 -4.43 -3.02 14.88
N ASN A 511 -4.49 -2.08 15.83
CA ASN A 511 -3.86 -2.23 17.15
C ASN A 511 -4.39 -3.44 17.93
N ILE A 512 -5.69 -3.73 17.77
CA ILE A 512 -6.33 -4.90 18.39
C ILE A 512 -5.98 -6.19 17.65
N ILE A 513 -6.11 -6.22 16.33
CA ILE A 513 -5.88 -7.45 15.57
C ILE A 513 -4.41 -7.85 15.58
N SER A 514 -3.49 -6.90 15.50
CA SER A 514 -2.06 -7.18 15.55
C SER A 514 -1.62 -7.76 16.89
N SER A 515 -2.39 -7.60 17.97
CA SER A 515 -2.02 -8.20 19.27
C SER A 515 -2.20 -9.71 19.34
N PHE A 516 -2.91 -10.29 18.38
CA PHE A 516 -3.05 -11.73 18.24
C PHE A 516 -1.91 -12.34 17.43
N LEU A 517 -1.08 -11.52 16.76
CA LEU A 517 0.14 -12.00 16.12
C LEU A 517 1.14 -12.44 17.19
N GLU A 518 1.61 -13.68 17.06
CA GLU A 518 2.78 -14.15 17.76
C GLU A 518 4.03 -13.64 17.05
N VAL A 519 4.94 -13.03 17.80
CA VAL A 519 6.25 -12.60 17.34
C VAL A 519 7.27 -13.46 18.06
N SER A 520 8.17 -14.07 17.28
CA SER A 520 9.29 -14.83 17.81
C SER A 520 10.44 -13.88 18.13
N SER A 521 10.93 -13.88 19.36
CA SER A 521 12.20 -13.26 19.75
C SER A 521 13.23 -14.32 20.12
N THR A 522 14.51 -14.00 19.97
CA THR A 522 15.59 -14.85 20.48
C THR A 522 15.92 -14.39 21.89
N GLY A 523 15.63 -15.21 22.90
CA GLY A 523 15.95 -14.92 24.29
C GLY A 523 17.46 -14.85 24.54
N GLU A 524 17.86 -14.36 25.73
CA GLU A 524 19.27 -14.23 26.14
C GLU A 524 20.05 -15.56 26.08
N ASP A 525 19.35 -16.69 26.20
CA ASP A 525 19.90 -18.05 26.15
C ASP A 525 19.92 -18.66 24.73
N GLY A 526 19.46 -17.92 23.71
CA GLY A 526 19.34 -18.40 22.33
C GLY A 526 18.09 -19.24 22.06
N GLU A 527 17.17 -19.37 23.02
CA GLU A 527 15.87 -20.01 22.82
C GLU A 527 14.85 -19.06 22.18
N GLU A 528 14.01 -19.59 21.29
CA GLU A 528 12.92 -18.84 20.66
C GLU A 528 11.81 -18.60 21.69
N VAL A 529 11.57 -17.33 22.04
CA VAL A 529 10.49 -16.89 22.90
C VAL A 529 9.37 -16.36 22.03
N LYS A 530 8.18 -16.94 22.12
CA LYS A 530 6.99 -16.44 21.42
C LYS A 530 6.24 -15.48 22.30
N ASN A 531 6.19 -14.20 21.92
CA ASN A 531 5.45 -13.16 22.61
C ASN A 531 4.34 -12.61 21.71
N ARG A 532 3.21 -12.20 22.31
CA ARG A 532 2.17 -11.47 21.59
C ARG A 532 2.51 -9.98 21.55
N ASN A 533 2.20 -9.32 20.43
CA ASN A 533 2.38 -7.86 20.31
C ASN A 533 1.30 -7.08 21.09
N THR A 534 1.36 -7.11 22.41
CA THR A 534 0.35 -6.47 23.29
C THR A 534 0.58 -4.97 23.49
N ALA A 535 1.72 -4.41 23.06
CA ALA A 535 2.02 -2.99 23.22
C ALA A 535 1.06 -2.07 22.45
N SER A 536 0.73 -2.43 21.20
CA SER A 536 -0.23 -1.67 20.40
C SER A 536 -1.64 -1.72 21.01
N LEU A 537 -2.02 -2.88 21.55
CA LEU A 537 -3.27 -3.04 22.28
C LEU A 537 -3.28 -2.24 23.58
N SER A 538 -2.19 -2.24 24.34
CA SER A 538 -2.08 -1.48 25.60
C SER A 538 -2.23 0.03 25.35
N ALA A 539 -1.57 0.56 24.31
CA ALA A 539 -1.72 1.95 23.89
C ALA A 539 -3.16 2.26 23.43
N GLU A 540 -3.79 1.34 22.68
CA GLU A 540 -5.18 1.45 22.27
C GLU A 540 -6.13 1.51 23.48
N MET A 541 -5.97 0.61 24.45
CA MET A 541 -6.80 0.57 25.66
C MET A 541 -6.52 1.74 26.63
N LYS A 542 -5.36 2.39 26.55
CA LYS A 542 -5.04 3.59 27.34
C LYS A 542 -5.73 4.85 26.78
N ASN A 543 -5.90 4.94 25.46
CA ASN A 543 -6.46 6.11 24.80
C ASN A 543 -7.25 5.72 23.53
N SER A 544 -8.32 4.94 23.69
CA SER A 544 -9.19 4.55 22.58
C SER A 544 -10.18 5.66 22.24
N PHE A 545 -10.57 5.83 20.97
CA PHE A 545 -11.72 6.68 20.64
C PHE A 545 -13.03 6.22 21.30
N LEU A 546 -13.09 4.99 21.82
CA LEU A 546 -14.25 4.43 22.53
C LEU A 546 -14.36 4.89 23.98
N SER A 547 -13.34 5.55 24.53
CA SER A 547 -13.40 6.07 25.89
C SER A 547 -14.46 7.18 25.98
N GLU A 548 -15.13 7.29 27.13
CA GLU A 548 -16.17 8.30 27.32
C GLU A 548 -15.64 9.74 27.20
N GLU A 549 -14.39 9.97 27.61
CA GLU A 549 -13.69 11.24 27.44
C GLU A 549 -13.52 11.60 25.95
N ASN A 550 -13.09 10.62 25.14
CA ASN A 550 -12.85 10.83 23.71
C ASN A 550 -14.15 10.93 22.90
N LYS A 551 -15.18 10.14 23.23
CA LYS A 551 -16.48 10.23 22.53
C LYS A 551 -17.04 11.65 22.59
N GLN A 552 -17.04 12.27 23.76
CA GLN A 552 -17.53 13.65 23.93
C GLN A 552 -16.65 14.66 23.18
N LYS A 553 -15.32 14.50 23.24
CA LYS A 553 -14.37 15.37 22.55
C LYS A 553 -14.53 15.34 21.02
N TYR A 554 -14.93 14.20 20.46
CA TYR A 554 -14.92 13.97 19.01
C TYR A 554 -16.31 13.98 18.34
N GLU A 555 -17.41 13.95 19.10
CA GLU A 555 -18.75 14.30 18.57
C GLU A 555 -18.75 15.71 17.96
N GLU A 556 -17.99 16.66 18.54
CA GLU A 556 -17.82 18.01 18.02
C GLU A 556 -17.08 18.09 16.67
N MET A 557 -16.45 16.98 16.23
CA MET A 557 -15.79 16.85 14.93
C MET A 557 -16.69 16.18 13.88
N ASN A 558 -17.97 15.94 14.20
CA ASN A 558 -18.91 15.21 13.33
C ASN A 558 -18.46 13.77 12.99
N VAL A 559 -17.61 13.18 13.83
CA VAL A 559 -17.15 11.78 13.70
C VAL A 559 -18.20 10.87 14.31
N ASN A 560 -18.83 9.99 13.51
CA ASN A 560 -19.92 9.12 13.99
C ASN A 560 -19.40 7.75 14.47
N LEU A 561 -18.97 7.71 15.74
CA LEU A 561 -18.46 6.49 16.38
C LEU A 561 -19.57 5.53 16.87
N ALA A 562 -20.84 5.96 16.87
CA ALA A 562 -21.97 5.10 17.27
C ALA A 562 -22.17 3.89 16.34
N THR A 563 -21.55 3.94 15.14
CA THR A 563 -21.61 2.90 14.11
C THR A 563 -20.94 1.56 14.49
N LEU A 564 -20.14 1.53 15.55
CA LEU A 564 -19.37 0.33 15.92
C LEU A 564 -20.17 -0.67 16.78
N GLY A 565 -21.16 -0.20 17.53
CA GLY A 565 -22.08 -1.05 18.28
C GLY A 565 -21.49 -1.73 19.52
N TYR A 566 -20.37 -1.24 20.08
CA TYR A 566 -19.80 -1.72 21.34
C TYR A 566 -19.02 -0.64 22.11
N SER A 567 -18.80 -0.87 23.41
CA SER A 567 -18.03 0.00 24.31
C SER A 567 -16.63 -0.54 24.61
N GLU A 568 -15.78 0.32 25.17
CA GLU A 568 -14.45 -0.05 25.69
C GLU A 568 -14.53 -1.15 26.76
N ASP A 569 -15.48 -1.04 27.71
CA ASP A 569 -15.71 -2.07 28.74
C ASP A 569 -16.01 -3.44 28.13
N GLN A 570 -16.86 -3.47 27.10
CA GLN A 570 -17.20 -4.72 26.41
C GLN A 570 -15.96 -5.34 25.74
N LEU A 571 -15.09 -4.53 25.13
CA LEU A 571 -13.81 -5.03 24.60
C LEU A 571 -12.90 -5.57 25.71
N GLY A 572 -12.79 -4.86 26.83
CA GLY A 572 -12.02 -5.31 27.99
C GLY A 572 -12.47 -6.70 28.47
N GLU A 573 -13.78 -6.93 28.55
CA GLU A 573 -14.34 -8.26 28.86
C GLU A 573 -13.96 -9.33 27.82
N ARG A 574 -13.92 -8.98 26.52
CA ARG A 574 -13.52 -9.92 25.47
C ARG A 574 -12.05 -10.29 25.55
N PHE A 575 -11.16 -9.33 25.80
CA PHE A 575 -9.74 -9.61 25.96
C PHE A 575 -9.45 -10.48 27.19
N ALA A 576 -10.14 -10.21 28.30
CA ALA A 576 -10.09 -11.07 29.48
C ALA A 576 -10.58 -12.50 29.17
N GLN A 577 -11.65 -12.65 28.38
CA GLN A 577 -12.14 -13.96 27.92
C GLN A 577 -11.16 -14.68 26.99
N ALA A 578 -10.42 -13.94 26.16
CA ALA A 578 -9.39 -14.46 25.26
C ALA A 578 -8.04 -14.73 25.96
N GLY A 579 -7.93 -14.43 27.26
CA GLY A 579 -6.69 -14.58 28.03
C GLY A 579 -5.57 -13.63 27.58
N ILE A 580 -5.92 -12.47 27.02
CA ILE A 580 -4.95 -11.44 26.64
C ILE A 580 -4.73 -10.51 27.83
N ASP A 581 -3.52 -10.52 28.35
CA ASP A 581 -3.06 -9.53 29.32
C ASP A 581 -2.31 -8.41 28.60
N TYR A 582 -2.85 -7.19 28.70
CA TYR A 582 -2.27 -5.96 28.15
C TYR A 582 -1.85 -4.96 29.26
N SER A 583 -1.93 -5.38 30.53
CA SER A 583 -1.58 -4.58 31.70
C SER A 583 -0.08 -4.48 31.92
N GLU A 584 0.66 -5.52 31.53
CA GLU A 584 2.12 -5.55 31.47
C GLU A 584 2.52 -5.62 29.98
N ALA A 585 2.52 -4.49 29.27
CA ALA A 585 3.11 -4.46 27.95
C ALA A 585 4.62 -4.79 28.10
N PRO A 586 5.15 -5.81 27.41
CA PRO A 586 6.58 -6.09 27.46
C PRO A 586 7.37 -4.83 27.06
N ASN A 587 8.49 -4.55 27.72
CA ASN A 587 9.49 -3.57 27.26
C ASN A 587 10.22 -4.04 25.98
N ASP A 588 9.70 -5.07 25.33
CA ASP A 588 10.37 -5.77 24.26
C ASP A 588 10.14 -4.94 22.99
N ASP A 589 11.21 -4.35 22.45
CA ASP A 589 11.24 -3.66 21.16
C ASP A 589 11.10 -4.68 20.01
N THR A 590 10.38 -5.79 20.22
CA THR A 590 10.23 -6.88 19.28
C THR A 590 9.51 -6.37 18.03
N THR A 591 10.30 -6.12 16.99
CA THR A 591 9.80 -5.77 15.67
C THR A 591 9.36 -7.03 14.95
N VAL A 592 8.32 -6.94 14.12
CA VAL A 592 8.02 -8.03 13.19
C VAL A 592 9.19 -8.15 12.22
N GLU A 593 9.91 -9.26 12.28
CA GLU A 593 11.08 -9.50 11.44
C GLU A 593 10.66 -9.81 10.00
N LEU A 594 11.58 -9.59 9.07
CA LEU A 594 11.34 -9.84 7.65
C LEU A 594 10.94 -11.30 7.37
N GLU A 595 11.49 -12.24 8.14
CA GLU A 595 11.14 -13.66 8.03
C GLU A 595 9.68 -13.91 8.42
N ASP A 596 9.19 -13.27 9.47
CA ASP A 596 7.79 -13.40 9.91
C ASP A 596 6.85 -12.75 8.88
N ILE A 597 7.23 -11.60 8.33
CA ILE A 597 6.51 -10.96 7.21
C ILE A 597 6.47 -11.90 6.00
N ASN A 598 7.58 -12.55 5.66
CA ASN A 598 7.64 -13.50 4.55
C ASN A 598 6.76 -14.74 4.78
N LYS A 599 6.79 -15.31 5.98
CA LYS A 599 5.95 -16.45 6.37
C LYS A 599 4.46 -16.08 6.34
N LEU A 600 4.10 -14.91 6.89
CA LEU A 600 2.72 -14.44 6.98
C LEU A 600 2.13 -14.08 5.61
N ILE A 601 2.94 -13.48 4.72
CA ILE A 601 2.46 -12.88 3.47
C ILE A 601 2.76 -13.73 2.24
N PHE A 602 3.92 -14.37 2.14
CA PHE A 602 4.40 -14.97 0.88
C PHE A 602 4.55 -16.50 0.91
N SER A 603 3.61 -17.17 1.57
CA SER A 603 3.47 -18.65 1.59
C SER A 603 3.30 -19.31 0.21
N LEU A 604 3.19 -18.53 -0.87
CA LEU A 604 3.12 -19.01 -2.25
C LEU A 604 4.31 -19.87 -2.67
N PHE A 605 5.47 -19.68 -2.04
CA PHE A 605 6.64 -20.56 -2.20
C PHE A 605 7.21 -21.08 -0.90
N ASP A 606 6.84 -20.50 0.24
CA ASP A 606 7.50 -20.79 1.50
C ASP A 606 6.85 -21.99 2.20
N GLY A 607 7.61 -23.07 2.27
CA GLY A 607 7.33 -24.24 3.06
C GLY A 607 8.10 -24.16 4.36
N ALA A 608 7.49 -23.51 5.34
CA ALA A 608 7.87 -23.64 6.74
C ALA A 608 6.63 -24.07 7.54
N GLU A 609 6.79 -25.19 8.25
CA GLU A 609 5.86 -25.71 9.24
C GLU A 609 5.62 -24.68 10.35
N ASN A 610 4.34 -24.53 10.71
CA ASN A 610 3.76 -24.10 12.00
C ASN A 610 2.60 -23.11 11.80
N ILE A 611 1.44 -23.64 11.38
CA ILE A 611 0.21 -23.23 12.03
C ILE A 611 0.03 -24.28 13.12
N GLN A 612 0.40 -23.92 14.35
CA GLN A 612 0.31 -24.80 15.50
C GLN A 612 -1.10 -25.37 15.66
N GLU A 613 -1.12 -26.62 16.10
CA GLU A 613 -2.26 -27.42 16.50
C GLU A 613 -3.43 -26.61 17.08
N LYS A 614 -4.61 -26.80 16.48
CA LYS A 614 -5.86 -27.01 17.22
C LYS A 614 -6.76 -27.99 16.47
#